data_AF-A0A4Q3VB32-F1
#
_entry.id   AF-A0A4Q3VB32-F1
#
_cell.length_a   1.000
_cell.length_b   1.000
_cell.length_c   1.000
_cell.angle_alpha   90.00
_cell.angle_beta   90.00
_cell.angle_gamma   90.00
#
_symmetry.space_group_name_H-M   'P 1'
#
loop_
_entity.id
_entity.type
_entity.pdbx_description
1 polymer ?
#
loop_
_entity_poly.entity_id
_entity_poly.type
_entity_poly.pdbx_seq_one_letter_code
_entity_poly.pdbx_strand_id
1 'polypeptide(L)'
;AVIWYTGTFYGLNYLKQTLRVDAAQADLLVAVSLLVGTPFYIFFGWLSDRIGRRKLILVGLLIPVLTYFPLFHMLTQSANPALYAAVDASPVIVRADPAACSLQFDPVGKNKFDSQSCDVAKTLLSKAGVSYNAEEIPAGRAAEVHIGAQTYVAPMVENMPPAERAAAIADYNRDVSAALNAAGYPASADKNAVNAFMVIALLFFTQLCTAMVYGPMAAMLVELFPAKVRYTSMSLPYHIGNGWFGGLLPTIAFAIVASTGDIYSGIWYPVIIAGITFVVALFFLPETYKRNINHGQSDAEMAAPR
;
A
#
# COMPACT_ATOMS: atom_id res chain seq x y z
N ALA A 1 -12.23 -5.14 2.41
CA ALA A 1 -11.38 -4.17 3.12
C ALA A 1 -10.10 -3.89 2.36
N VAL A 2 -9.11 -4.80 2.39
CA VAL A 2 -7.76 -4.59 1.83
C VAL A 2 -7.75 -3.98 0.43
N ILE A 3 -8.42 -4.58 -0.56
CA ILE A 3 -8.46 -4.07 -1.95
C ILE A 3 -8.91 -2.60 -2.04
N TRP A 4 -9.95 -2.23 -1.27
CA TRP A 4 -10.45 -0.85 -1.25
C TRP A 4 -9.48 0.11 -0.57
N TYR A 5 -8.88 -0.30 0.55
CA TYR A 5 -7.86 0.47 1.24
C TYR A 5 -6.59 0.62 0.39
N THR A 6 -6.23 -0.39 -0.41
CA THR A 6 -5.10 -0.33 -1.35
C THR A 6 -5.33 0.73 -2.41
N GLY A 7 -6.49 0.74 -3.07
CA GLY A 7 -6.81 1.73 -4.11
C GLY A 7 -6.98 3.15 -3.57
N THR A 8 -7.65 3.29 -2.42
CA THR A 8 -8.04 4.61 -1.88
C THR A 8 -6.96 5.22 -0.99
N PHE A 9 -6.63 4.56 0.13
CA PHE A 9 -5.78 5.15 1.17
C PHE A 9 -4.30 4.92 0.92
N TYR A 10 -3.92 3.68 0.60
CA TYR A 10 -2.53 3.38 0.29
C TYR A 10 -2.12 3.99 -1.04
N GLY A 11 -2.96 3.92 -2.08
CA GLY A 11 -2.72 4.63 -3.35
C GLY A 11 -2.49 6.13 -3.14
N LEU A 12 -3.34 6.80 -2.36
CA LEU A 12 -3.15 8.20 -2.01
C LEU A 12 -1.85 8.47 -1.25
N ASN A 13 -1.57 7.67 -0.21
CA ASN A 13 -0.35 7.84 0.57
C ASN A 13 0.91 7.50 -0.26
N TYR A 14 0.83 6.55 -1.19
CA TYR A 14 1.91 6.20 -2.10
C TYR A 14 2.21 7.38 -3.03
N LEU A 15 1.19 8.01 -3.63
CA LEU A 15 1.37 9.22 -4.43
C LEU A 15 2.03 10.34 -3.62
N LYS A 16 1.55 10.61 -2.41
CA LYS A 16 2.00 11.75 -1.58
C LYS A 16 3.36 11.51 -0.90
N GLN A 17 3.50 10.39 -0.19
CA GLN A 17 4.64 10.12 0.68
C GLN A 17 5.79 9.45 -0.07
N THR A 18 5.47 8.54 -0.99
CA THR A 18 6.46 7.77 -1.75
C THR A 18 6.87 8.48 -3.03
N LEU A 19 5.92 8.79 -3.90
CA LEU A 19 6.19 9.41 -5.20
C LEU A 19 6.33 10.93 -5.14
N ARG A 20 6.03 11.53 -3.98
CA ARG A 20 6.15 12.97 -3.74
C ARG A 20 5.37 13.83 -4.72
N VAL A 21 4.20 13.34 -5.11
CA VAL A 21 3.19 14.12 -5.82
C VAL A 21 2.61 15.14 -4.85
N ASP A 22 2.41 16.36 -5.35
CA ASP A 22 1.76 17.44 -4.61
C ASP A 22 0.43 16.99 -4.00
N ALA A 23 0.18 17.39 -2.75
CA ALA A 23 -0.93 16.88 -1.98
C ALA A 23 -2.29 17.19 -2.62
N ALA A 24 -2.48 18.42 -3.12
CA ALA A 24 -3.72 18.83 -3.75
C ALA A 24 -3.94 18.12 -5.09
N GLN A 25 -2.87 17.95 -5.87
CA GLN A 25 -2.92 17.18 -7.12
C GLN A 25 -3.27 15.71 -6.85
N ALA A 26 -2.61 15.06 -5.88
CA ALA A 26 -2.87 13.67 -5.53
C ALA A 26 -4.31 13.46 -5.01
N ASP A 27 -4.82 14.36 -4.16
CA ASP A 27 -6.20 14.33 -3.68
C ASP A 27 -7.20 14.45 -4.82
N LEU A 28 -6.96 15.35 -5.77
CA LEU A 28 -7.83 15.53 -6.94
C LEU A 28 -7.84 14.27 -7.83
N LEU A 29 -6.67 13.68 -8.11
CA LEU A 29 -6.56 12.46 -8.92
C LEU A 29 -7.35 11.29 -8.30
N VAL A 30 -7.19 11.08 -6.99
CA VAL A 30 -7.93 10.03 -6.26
C VAL A 30 -9.42 10.34 -6.21
N ALA A 31 -9.82 11.59 -5.93
CA ALA A 31 -11.22 12.00 -5.89
C ALA A 31 -11.95 11.78 -7.22
N VAL A 32 -11.32 12.15 -8.34
CA VAL A 32 -11.87 11.90 -9.68
C VAL A 32 -12.00 10.41 -9.94
N SER A 33 -10.98 9.61 -9.63
CA SER A 33 -11.03 8.16 -9.82
C SER A 33 -12.15 7.48 -9.01
N LEU A 34 -12.39 7.95 -7.79
CA LEU A 34 -13.45 7.46 -6.91
C LEU A 34 -14.83 7.85 -7.45
N LEU A 35 -14.99 9.09 -7.91
CA LEU A 35 -16.24 9.59 -8.49
C LEU A 35 -16.63 8.76 -9.72
N VAL A 36 -15.68 8.52 -10.63
CA VAL A 36 -15.89 7.73 -11.86
C VAL A 36 -16.14 6.25 -11.53
N GLY A 37 -15.53 5.73 -10.47
CA GLY A 37 -15.73 4.35 -10.03
C GLY A 37 -17.04 4.07 -9.31
N THR A 38 -17.67 5.09 -8.70
CA THR A 38 -18.87 4.92 -7.87
C THR A 38 -20.06 4.26 -8.61
N PRO A 39 -20.41 4.65 -9.84
CA PRO A 39 -21.48 4.00 -10.60
C PRO A 39 -21.28 2.49 -10.81
N PHE A 40 -20.02 2.03 -10.83
CA PHE A 40 -19.70 0.63 -11.05
C PHE A 40 -20.07 -0.28 -9.88
N TYR A 41 -20.25 0.25 -8.67
CA TYR A 41 -20.78 -0.56 -7.55
C TYR A 41 -22.20 -1.05 -7.84
N ILE A 42 -23.04 -0.18 -8.43
CA ILE A 42 -24.40 -0.53 -8.83
C ILE A 42 -24.34 -1.54 -9.99
N PHE A 43 -23.51 -1.28 -10.99
CA PHE A 43 -23.32 -2.18 -12.12
C PHE A 43 -22.89 -3.58 -11.69
N PHE A 44 -21.88 -3.70 -10.82
CA PHE A 44 -21.40 -5.00 -10.35
C PHE A 44 -22.38 -5.67 -9.38
N GLY A 45 -23.15 -4.90 -8.61
CA GLY A 45 -24.30 -5.43 -7.86
C GLY A 45 -25.29 -6.12 -8.81
N TRP A 46 -25.76 -5.41 -9.84
CA TRP A 46 -26.64 -5.97 -10.86
C TRP A 46 -26.04 -7.15 -11.63
N LEU A 47 -24.75 -7.09 -11.97
CA LEU A 47 -24.07 -8.16 -12.68
C LEU A 47 -24.01 -9.44 -11.83
N SER A 48 -23.80 -9.28 -10.52
CA SER A 48 -23.78 -10.39 -9.57
C SER A 48 -25.11 -11.15 -9.48
N ASP A 49 -26.24 -10.46 -9.74
CA ASP A 49 -27.57 -11.06 -9.84
C ASP A 49 -27.80 -11.85 -11.14
N ARG A 50 -26.84 -11.81 -12.07
CA ARG A 50 -26.90 -12.58 -13.32
C ARG A 50 -25.89 -13.71 -13.35
N ILE A 51 -24.66 -13.46 -12.91
CA ILE A 51 -23.56 -14.44 -13.02
C ILE A 51 -23.31 -15.25 -11.74
N GLY A 52 -23.86 -14.80 -10.61
CA GLY A 52 -23.60 -15.35 -9.28
C GLY A 52 -22.66 -14.46 -8.46
N ARG A 53 -22.93 -14.33 -7.16
CA ARG A 53 -22.19 -13.43 -6.24
C ARG A 53 -20.80 -13.96 -5.96
N ARG A 54 -20.68 -15.26 -5.71
CA ARG A 54 -19.41 -15.92 -5.39
C ARG A 54 -18.41 -15.76 -6.53
N LYS A 55 -18.84 -16.02 -7.78
CA LYS A 55 -17.96 -15.94 -8.95
C LYS A 55 -17.41 -14.52 -9.13
N LEU A 56 -18.26 -13.51 -9.02
CA LEU A 56 -17.85 -12.12 -9.19
C LEU A 56 -16.83 -11.71 -8.11
N ILE A 57 -17.08 -12.08 -6.85
CA ILE A 57 -16.16 -11.81 -5.74
C ILE A 57 -14.81 -12.51 -5.95
N LEU A 58 -14.80 -13.79 -6.36
CA LEU A 58 -13.55 -14.52 -6.61
C LEU A 58 -12.72 -13.87 -7.72
N VAL A 59 -13.34 -13.46 -8.82
CA VAL A 59 -12.63 -12.73 -9.89
C VAL A 59 -12.12 -11.38 -9.39
N GLY A 60 -12.94 -10.64 -8.64
CA GLY A 60 -12.56 -9.35 -8.05
C GLY A 60 -11.43 -9.45 -7.02
N LEU A 61 -11.23 -10.61 -6.38
CA LEU A 61 -10.09 -10.90 -5.52
C LEU A 61 -8.84 -11.30 -6.32
N LEU A 62 -9.01 -12.12 -7.37
CA LEU A 62 -7.90 -12.66 -8.16
C LEU A 62 -7.21 -11.58 -9.00
N ILE A 63 -7.96 -10.67 -9.62
CA ILE A 63 -7.39 -9.62 -10.48
C ILE A 63 -6.33 -8.80 -9.73
N PRO A 64 -6.63 -8.18 -8.57
CA PRO A 64 -5.65 -7.52 -7.71
C PRO A 64 -4.37 -8.31 -7.44
N VAL A 65 -4.50 -9.58 -7.07
CA VAL A 65 -3.36 -10.46 -6.75
C VAL A 65 -2.40 -10.56 -7.94
N LEU A 66 -2.94 -10.59 -9.16
CA LEU A 66 -2.15 -10.71 -10.39
C LEU A 66 -1.64 -9.36 -10.90
N THR A 67 -2.35 -8.26 -10.62
CA THR A 67 -2.10 -6.98 -11.29
C THR A 67 -1.49 -5.89 -10.41
N TYR A 68 -1.46 -6.03 -9.07
CA TYR A 68 -1.01 -4.93 -8.22
C TYR A 68 0.46 -4.55 -8.42
N PHE A 69 1.38 -5.49 -8.59
CA PHE A 69 2.77 -5.16 -8.92
C PHE A 69 2.91 -4.33 -10.20
N PRO A 70 2.45 -4.83 -11.38
CA PRO A 70 2.58 -4.05 -12.61
C PRO A 70 1.78 -2.72 -12.54
N LEU A 71 0.63 -2.70 -11.87
CA LEU A 71 -0.16 -1.48 -11.69
C LEU A 71 0.61 -0.40 -10.95
N PHE A 72 1.29 -0.73 -9.85
CA PHE A 72 2.05 0.26 -9.09
C PHE A 72 3.33 0.70 -9.80
N HIS A 73 3.98 -0.17 -10.58
CA HIS A 73 5.07 0.27 -11.47
C HIS A 73 4.57 1.27 -12.52
N MET A 74 3.44 0.99 -13.17
CA MET A 74 2.82 1.93 -14.12
C MET A 74 2.39 3.23 -13.43
N LEU A 75 1.93 3.15 -12.18
CA LEU A 75 1.56 4.30 -11.37
C LEU A 75 2.80 5.17 -11.09
N THR A 76 3.92 4.56 -10.70
CA THR A 76 5.20 5.26 -10.50
C THR A 76 5.68 5.94 -11.78
N GLN A 77 5.70 5.21 -12.90
CA GLN A 77 6.08 5.77 -14.20
C GLN A 77 5.19 6.95 -14.61
N SER A 78 3.89 6.88 -14.33
CA SER A 78 2.92 7.91 -14.74
C SER A 78 2.90 9.12 -13.81
N ALA A 79 3.11 8.92 -12.51
CA ALA A 79 3.03 9.97 -11.51
C ALA A 79 4.39 10.63 -11.23
N ASN A 80 5.50 9.92 -11.38
CA ASN A 80 6.84 10.47 -11.22
C ASN A 80 7.83 9.79 -12.21
N PRO A 81 7.76 10.13 -13.51
CA PRO A 81 8.61 9.53 -14.53
C PRO A 81 10.10 9.77 -14.30
N ALA A 82 10.47 10.91 -13.71
CA ALA A 82 11.86 11.23 -13.38
C ALA A 82 12.41 10.29 -12.29
N LEU A 83 11.65 10.04 -11.22
CA LEU A 83 12.02 9.06 -10.20
C LEU A 83 12.14 7.66 -10.80
N TYR A 84 11.17 7.26 -11.63
CA TYR A 84 11.17 5.96 -12.29
C TYR A 84 12.44 5.77 -13.15
N ALA A 85 12.80 6.77 -13.96
CA ALA A 85 13.99 6.73 -14.79
C ALA A 85 15.30 6.77 -13.97
N ALA A 86 15.33 7.52 -12.86
CA ALA A 86 16.51 7.63 -12.00
C ALA A 86 16.88 6.30 -11.33
N VAL A 87 15.88 5.52 -10.91
CA VAL A 87 16.10 4.18 -10.33
C VAL A 87 16.81 3.25 -11.31
N ASP A 88 16.41 3.27 -12.59
CA ASP A 88 17.03 2.43 -13.62
C ASP A 88 18.41 2.94 -14.05
N ALA A 89 18.59 4.26 -14.13
CA ALA A 89 19.83 4.86 -14.60
C ALA A 89 20.96 4.86 -13.55
N SER A 90 20.60 5.05 -12.28
CA SER A 90 21.54 5.31 -11.18
C SER A 90 21.16 4.53 -9.91
N PRO A 91 21.13 3.18 -9.94
CA PRO A 91 20.65 2.39 -8.81
C PRO A 91 21.44 2.68 -7.54
N VAL A 92 20.72 2.83 -6.43
CA VAL A 92 21.30 3.06 -5.11
C VAL A 92 21.52 1.74 -4.40
N ILE A 93 22.70 1.55 -3.81
CA ILE A 93 23.04 0.38 -3.01
C ILE A 93 23.39 0.85 -1.59
N VAL A 94 22.77 0.24 -0.60
CA VAL A 94 23.10 0.46 0.81
C VAL A 94 23.87 -0.76 1.31
N ARG A 95 25.13 -0.54 1.65
CA ARG A 95 26.01 -1.56 2.23
C ARG A 95 26.06 -1.33 3.74
N ALA A 96 25.49 -2.23 4.52
CA ALA A 96 25.46 -2.09 5.98
C ALA A 96 25.54 -3.45 6.68
N ASP A 97 25.96 -3.43 7.96
CA ASP A 97 25.82 -4.59 8.85
C ASP A 97 24.33 -4.73 9.23
N PRO A 98 23.65 -5.82 8.84
CA PRO A 98 22.24 -6.03 9.17
C PRO A 98 21.96 -6.02 10.66
N ALA A 99 22.91 -6.48 11.50
CA ALA A 99 22.77 -6.54 12.94
C ALA A 99 22.86 -5.17 13.61
N ALA A 100 23.48 -4.19 12.94
CA ALA A 100 23.59 -2.81 13.41
C ALA A 100 22.43 -1.92 12.92
N CYS A 101 21.55 -2.41 12.04
CA CYS A 101 20.40 -1.66 11.56
C CYS A 101 19.19 -1.84 12.48
N SER A 102 18.65 -0.74 13.00
CA SER A 102 17.38 -0.79 13.69
C SER A 102 16.23 -1.06 12.71
N LEU A 103 15.16 -1.69 13.22
CA LEU A 103 13.91 -1.81 12.48
C LEU A 103 13.32 -0.40 12.31
N GLN A 104 13.28 0.11 11.08
CA GLN A 104 12.80 1.45 10.70
C GLN A 104 11.26 1.61 10.83
N PHE A 105 10.70 1.16 11.94
CA PHE A 105 9.28 1.19 12.22
C PHE A 105 9.04 1.63 13.67
N ASP A 106 8.42 2.80 13.83
CA ASP A 106 7.92 3.28 15.11
C ASP A 106 6.50 3.83 14.94
N PRO A 107 5.46 3.09 15.38
CA PRO A 107 4.08 3.52 15.26
C PRO A 107 3.72 4.71 16.19
N VAL A 108 4.60 5.05 17.15
CA VAL A 108 4.42 6.16 18.11
C VAL A 108 5.20 7.41 17.68
N GLY A 109 6.11 7.30 16.70
CA GLY A 109 6.85 8.42 16.11
C GLY A 109 7.85 9.11 17.05
N LYS A 110 8.34 8.41 18.08
CA LYS A 110 9.33 8.93 19.04
C LYS A 110 10.77 8.63 18.61
N ASN A 111 10.98 7.59 17.82
CA ASN A 111 12.30 7.18 17.35
C ASN A 111 12.71 8.02 16.14
N LYS A 112 13.91 8.61 16.21
CA LYS A 112 14.50 9.39 15.13
C LYS A 112 15.29 8.53 14.15
N PHE A 113 15.57 7.28 14.53
CA PHE A 113 16.40 6.35 13.76
C PHE A 113 17.74 6.99 13.38
N ASP A 114 18.41 7.53 14.41
CA ASP A 114 19.71 8.21 14.33
C ASP A 114 20.73 7.62 15.34
N SER A 115 20.45 6.40 15.82
CA SER A 115 21.26 5.71 16.83
C SER A 115 22.47 4.98 16.25
N GLN A 116 22.41 4.57 15.00
CA GLN A 116 23.45 3.79 14.32
C GLN A 116 23.72 4.38 12.93
N SER A 117 24.93 4.17 12.42
CA SER A 117 25.33 4.60 11.05
C SER A 117 24.37 4.06 9.97
N CYS A 118 23.91 2.81 10.09
CA CYS A 118 22.92 2.24 9.18
C CYS A 118 21.57 2.98 9.24
N ASP A 119 21.14 3.40 10.43
CA ASP A 119 19.87 4.09 10.60
C ASP A 119 19.88 5.45 9.90
N VAL A 120 21.00 6.17 9.98
CA VAL A 120 21.19 7.46 9.30
C VAL A 120 21.05 7.30 7.78
N ALA A 121 21.73 6.31 7.20
CA ALA A 121 21.67 6.02 5.77
C ALA A 121 20.24 5.65 5.31
N LYS A 122 19.60 4.70 5.99
CA LYS A 122 18.25 4.23 5.64
C LYS A 122 17.18 5.30 5.81
N THR A 123 17.27 6.08 6.90
CA THR A 123 16.32 7.16 7.19
C THR A 123 16.35 8.23 6.11
N LEU A 124 17.55 8.60 5.64
CA LEU A 124 17.69 9.59 4.57
C LEU A 124 17.04 9.11 3.28
N LEU A 125 17.37 7.90 2.81
CA LEU A 125 16.84 7.36 1.55
C LEU A 125 15.33 7.17 1.61
N SER A 126 14.81 6.67 2.73
CA SER A 126 13.36 6.56 2.98
C SER A 126 12.67 7.93 2.93
N LYS A 127 13.26 8.96 3.58
CA LYS A 127 12.76 10.34 3.53
C LYS A 127 12.89 10.98 2.15
N ALA A 128 13.79 10.50 1.30
CA ALA A 128 13.93 10.95 -0.08
C ALA A 128 12.99 10.19 -1.05
N GLY A 129 12.34 9.11 -0.60
CA GLY A 129 11.53 8.25 -1.48
C GLY A 129 12.38 7.42 -2.45
N VAL A 130 13.65 7.22 -2.14
CA VAL A 130 14.62 6.55 -3.02
C VAL A 130 14.71 5.07 -2.64
N SER A 131 14.45 4.20 -3.60
CA SER A 131 14.62 2.75 -3.41
C SER A 131 16.10 2.37 -3.48
N TYR A 132 16.49 1.35 -2.72
CA TYR A 132 17.86 0.87 -2.71
C TYR A 132 17.94 -0.66 -2.64
N ASN A 133 19.04 -1.21 -3.14
CA ASN A 133 19.42 -2.60 -2.92
C ASN A 133 20.27 -2.70 -1.65
N ALA A 134 19.92 -3.62 -0.74
CA ALA A 134 20.70 -3.85 0.46
C ALA A 134 21.79 -4.90 0.20
N GLU A 135 23.02 -4.58 0.61
CA GLU A 135 24.17 -5.47 0.58
C GLU A 135 24.78 -5.58 1.97
N GLU A 136 25.21 -6.78 2.34
CA GLU A 136 25.77 -7.03 3.66
C GLU A 136 27.27 -6.71 3.68
N ILE A 137 27.70 -5.97 4.72
CA ILE A 137 29.12 -5.79 5.03
C ILE A 137 29.44 -6.32 6.44
N PRO A 138 30.68 -6.80 6.65
CA PRO A 138 31.16 -7.21 7.97
C PRO A 138 30.94 -6.16 9.05
N ALA A 139 30.64 -6.66 10.26
CA ALA A 139 30.38 -5.85 11.45
C ALA A 139 31.50 -4.85 11.77
N GLY A 140 31.11 -3.73 12.39
CA GLY A 140 32.03 -2.68 12.83
C GLY A 140 32.44 -1.68 11.74
N ARG A 141 31.90 -1.79 10.52
CA ARG A 141 32.04 -0.79 9.47
C ARG A 141 30.85 0.16 9.44
N ALA A 142 31.13 1.43 9.14
CA ALA A 142 30.10 2.42 8.85
C ALA A 142 29.29 1.99 7.63
N ALA A 143 27.99 2.31 7.62
CA ALA A 143 27.15 2.05 6.47
C ALA A 143 27.57 2.93 5.28
N GLU A 144 27.50 2.38 4.08
CA GLU A 144 27.87 3.07 2.85
C GLU A 144 26.66 3.15 1.92
N VAL A 145 26.42 4.32 1.33
CA VAL A 145 25.44 4.53 0.27
C VAL A 145 26.20 4.73 -1.03
N HIS A 146 25.97 3.85 -1.99
CA HIS A 146 26.57 3.90 -3.32
C HIS A 146 25.53 4.44 -4.29
N ILE A 147 25.88 5.51 -5.02
CA ILE A 147 25.04 6.14 -6.04
C ILE A 147 25.88 6.17 -7.32
N GLY A 148 25.58 5.24 -8.24
CA GLY A 148 26.45 5.02 -9.39
C GLY A 148 27.88 4.65 -8.96
N ALA A 149 28.88 5.45 -9.35
CA ALA A 149 30.29 5.22 -9.00
C ALA A 149 30.74 5.91 -7.70
N GLN A 150 29.89 6.72 -7.06
CA GLN A 150 30.24 7.49 -5.87
C GLN A 150 29.79 6.77 -4.61
N THR A 151 30.62 6.80 -3.56
CA THR A 151 30.34 6.19 -2.27
C THR A 151 30.27 7.24 -1.18
N TYR A 152 29.21 7.20 -0.37
CA TYR A 152 28.97 8.10 0.75
C TYR A 152 28.88 7.31 2.04
N VAL A 153 29.85 7.52 2.93
CA VAL A 153 29.93 6.81 4.21
C VAL A 153 29.07 7.54 5.24
N ALA A 154 28.09 6.84 5.82
CA ALA A 154 27.25 7.37 6.87
C ALA A 154 28.05 7.51 8.18
N PRO A 155 27.92 8.63 8.91
CA PRO A 155 28.70 8.88 10.11
C PRO A 155 28.45 7.81 11.18
N MET A 156 29.51 7.43 11.91
CA MET A 156 29.39 6.58 13.11
C MET A 156 28.94 7.45 14.28
N VAL A 157 27.63 7.48 14.50
CA VAL A 157 26.95 8.40 15.42
C VAL A 157 26.77 7.84 16.84
N GLU A 158 27.15 6.59 17.07
CA GLU A 158 26.83 5.80 18.26
C GLU A 158 27.40 6.41 19.55
N ASN A 159 28.58 7.04 19.45
CA ASN A 159 29.31 7.62 20.57
C ASN A 159 29.46 9.15 20.47
N MET A 160 28.75 9.80 19.54
CA MET A 160 28.86 11.24 19.33
C MET A 160 28.01 12.04 20.33
N PRO A 161 28.52 13.18 20.84
CA PRO A 161 27.71 14.15 21.56
C PRO A 161 26.50 14.62 20.71
N PRO A 162 25.35 14.99 21.31
CA PRO A 162 24.13 15.29 20.55
C PRO A 162 24.26 16.38 19.47
N ALA A 163 25.02 17.44 19.75
CA ALA A 163 25.24 18.55 18.81
C ALA A 163 26.13 18.13 17.63
N GLU A 164 27.21 17.40 17.91
CA GLU A 164 28.13 16.89 16.89
C GLU A 164 27.44 15.84 15.99
N ARG A 165 26.68 14.93 16.60
CA ARG A 165 25.83 13.98 15.87
C ARG A 165 24.87 14.67 14.91
N ALA A 166 24.16 15.70 15.38
CA ALA A 166 23.20 16.42 14.56
C ALA A 166 23.89 17.12 13.37
N ALA A 167 25.07 17.71 13.59
CA ALA A 167 25.86 18.32 12.54
C ALA A 167 26.35 17.29 11.51
N ALA A 168 26.93 16.17 11.97
CA ALA A 168 27.42 15.09 11.10
C ALA A 168 26.29 14.48 10.24
N ILE A 169 25.11 14.26 10.82
CA ILE A 169 23.93 13.78 10.07
C ILE A 169 23.46 14.83 9.06
N ALA A 170 23.45 16.12 9.43
CA ALA A 170 23.03 17.19 8.52
C ALA A 170 23.99 17.33 7.32
N ASP A 171 25.29 17.24 7.56
CA ASP A 171 26.32 17.28 6.51
C ASP A 171 26.18 16.07 5.57
N TYR A 172 26.11 14.86 6.13
CA TYR A 172 25.87 13.64 5.35
C TYR A 172 24.59 13.72 4.51
N ASN A 173 23.48 14.16 5.12
CA ASN A 173 22.20 14.29 4.42
C ASN A 173 22.28 15.29 3.27
N ARG A 174 22.98 16.42 3.45
CA ARG A 174 23.18 17.41 2.40
C ARG A 174 23.96 16.83 1.23
N ASP A 175 25.07 16.15 1.51
CA ASP A 175 25.97 15.63 0.49
C ASP A 175 25.31 14.52 -0.33
N VAL A 176 24.64 13.57 0.34
CA VAL A 176 23.90 12.49 -0.34
C VAL A 176 22.68 13.03 -1.08
N SER A 177 21.95 14.01 -0.53
CA SER A 177 20.82 14.62 -1.26
C SER A 177 21.28 15.35 -2.52
N ALA A 178 22.43 16.04 -2.46
CA ALA A 178 23.03 16.67 -3.64
C ALA A 178 23.45 15.62 -4.68
N ALA A 179 24.00 14.48 -4.24
CA ALA A 179 24.36 13.37 -5.10
C ALA A 179 23.15 12.71 -5.78
N LEU A 180 22.07 12.48 -5.03
CA LEU A 180 20.81 11.95 -5.56
C LEU A 180 20.23 12.88 -6.63
N ASN A 181 20.18 14.19 -6.36
CA ASN A 181 19.74 15.18 -7.32
C ASN A 181 20.60 15.17 -8.59
N ALA A 182 21.93 15.10 -8.45
CA ALA A 182 22.86 15.01 -9.58
C ALA A 182 22.70 13.71 -10.38
N ALA A 183 22.29 12.62 -9.73
CA ALA A 183 21.98 11.33 -10.33
C ALA A 183 20.59 11.26 -10.97
N GLY A 184 19.81 12.36 -10.91
CA GLY A 184 18.49 12.48 -11.54
C GLY A 184 17.31 12.17 -10.64
N TYR A 185 17.52 11.87 -9.35
CA TYR A 185 16.42 11.64 -8.41
C TYR A 185 15.74 12.97 -8.06
N PRO A 186 14.43 13.12 -8.32
CA PRO A 186 13.74 14.36 -8.03
C PRO A 186 13.36 14.45 -6.55
N ALA A 187 13.51 15.63 -5.94
CA ALA A 187 13.03 15.88 -4.58
C ALA A 187 11.49 15.80 -4.46
N SER A 188 10.78 16.07 -5.56
CA SER A 188 9.32 15.98 -5.66
C SER A 188 8.91 15.69 -7.10
N ALA A 189 7.74 15.07 -7.30
CA ALA A 189 7.21 14.88 -8.65
C ALA A 189 6.93 16.25 -9.31
N ASP A 190 7.34 16.39 -10.57
CA ASP A 190 6.96 17.55 -11.38
C ASP A 190 5.48 17.49 -11.72
N LYS A 191 4.71 18.50 -11.27
CA LYS A 191 3.27 18.61 -11.47
C LYS A 191 2.87 18.50 -12.94
N ASN A 192 3.69 19.02 -13.84
CA ASN A 192 3.41 19.04 -15.28
C ASN A 192 3.78 17.72 -15.97
N ALA A 193 4.71 16.95 -15.39
CA ALA A 193 5.11 15.65 -15.91
C ALA A 193 4.18 14.52 -15.45
N VAL A 194 3.36 14.75 -14.42
CA VAL A 194 2.34 13.79 -13.96
C VAL A 194 1.32 13.55 -15.08
N ASN A 195 1.28 12.32 -15.61
CA ASN A 195 0.25 11.89 -16.54
C ASN A 195 -1.07 11.64 -15.78
N ALA A 196 -1.82 12.72 -15.55
CA ALA A 196 -3.06 12.70 -14.78
C ALA A 196 -4.07 11.67 -15.30
N PHE A 197 -4.22 11.55 -16.62
CA PHE A 197 -5.13 10.60 -17.24
C PHE A 197 -4.78 9.16 -16.88
N MET A 198 -3.52 8.77 -17.05
CA MET A 198 -3.06 7.41 -16.75
C MET A 198 -3.16 7.11 -15.25
N VAL A 199 -2.79 8.06 -14.38
CA VAL A 199 -2.93 7.90 -12.93
C VAL A 199 -4.40 7.68 -12.55
N ILE A 200 -5.32 8.50 -13.08
CA ILE A 200 -6.76 8.32 -12.85
C ILE A 200 -7.22 6.96 -13.37
N ALA A 201 -6.79 6.53 -14.56
CA ALA A 201 -7.18 5.24 -15.14
C ALA A 201 -6.72 4.05 -14.28
N LEU A 202 -5.49 4.09 -13.77
CA LEU A 202 -4.92 3.05 -12.89
C LEU A 202 -5.64 3.02 -11.53
N LEU A 203 -5.88 4.17 -10.90
CA LEU A 203 -6.64 4.25 -9.65
C LEU A 203 -8.10 3.81 -9.86
N PHE A 204 -8.72 4.23 -10.96
CA PHE A 204 -10.06 3.78 -11.35
C PHE A 204 -10.11 2.27 -11.54
N PHE A 205 -9.07 1.65 -12.12
CA PHE A 205 -8.99 0.20 -12.22
C PHE A 205 -8.99 -0.48 -10.84
N THR A 206 -8.28 0.08 -9.85
CA THR A 206 -8.37 -0.43 -8.47
C THR A 206 -9.79 -0.27 -7.89
N GLN A 207 -10.48 0.80 -8.29
CA GLN A 207 -11.85 1.08 -7.90
C GLN A 207 -12.86 0.12 -8.56
N LEU A 208 -12.61 -0.30 -9.81
CA LEU A 208 -13.36 -1.37 -10.47
C LEU A 208 -13.21 -2.70 -9.75
N CYS A 209 -11.97 -3.09 -9.41
CA CYS A 209 -11.72 -4.31 -8.64
C CYS A 209 -12.44 -4.29 -7.29
N THR A 210 -12.44 -3.13 -6.62
CA THR A 210 -13.21 -2.94 -5.40
C THR A 210 -14.71 -3.13 -5.64
N ALA A 211 -15.26 -2.49 -6.67
CA ALA A 211 -16.68 -2.53 -6.96
C ALA A 211 -17.17 -3.96 -7.28
N MET A 212 -16.33 -4.80 -7.92
CA MET A 212 -16.60 -6.22 -8.14
C MET A 212 -16.79 -7.00 -6.85
N VAL A 213 -16.01 -6.67 -5.81
CA VAL A 213 -16.08 -7.35 -4.51
C VAL A 213 -17.18 -6.74 -3.64
N TYR A 214 -17.22 -5.42 -3.53
CA TYR A 214 -18.12 -4.70 -2.62
C TYR A 214 -19.57 -4.60 -3.14
N GLY A 215 -19.77 -4.47 -4.46
CA GLY A 215 -21.08 -4.40 -5.08
C GLY A 215 -22.01 -5.54 -4.66
N PRO A 216 -21.63 -6.82 -4.82
CA PRO A 216 -22.43 -7.95 -4.35
C PRO A 216 -22.43 -8.15 -2.83
N MET A 217 -21.50 -7.54 -2.08
CA MET A 217 -21.24 -7.90 -0.68
C MET A 217 -22.43 -7.63 0.23
N ALA A 218 -23.15 -6.53 0.03
CA ALA A 218 -24.34 -6.20 0.82
C ALA A 218 -25.44 -7.27 0.67
N ALA A 219 -25.71 -7.70 -0.58
CA ALA A 219 -26.71 -8.73 -0.85
C ALA A 219 -26.26 -10.10 -0.34
N MET A 220 -25.00 -10.47 -0.56
CA MET A 220 -24.45 -11.75 -0.14
C MET A 220 -24.50 -11.94 1.39
N LEU A 221 -24.16 -10.90 2.16
CA LEU A 221 -24.20 -10.95 3.62
C LEU A 221 -25.63 -11.12 4.17
N VAL A 222 -26.61 -10.48 3.52
CA VAL A 222 -28.04 -10.61 3.87
C VAL A 222 -28.54 -12.04 3.61
N GLU A 223 -28.01 -12.71 2.59
CA GLU A 223 -28.36 -14.07 2.19
C GLU A 223 -27.58 -15.16 2.94
N LEU A 224 -26.42 -14.82 3.54
CA LEU A 224 -25.62 -15.72 4.37
C LEU A 224 -26.19 -15.87 5.78
N PHE A 225 -26.70 -14.77 6.35
CA PHE A 225 -27.07 -14.71 7.77
C PHE A 225 -28.58 -14.55 7.99
N PRO A 226 -29.19 -15.38 8.88
CA PRO A 226 -30.59 -15.23 9.28
C PRO A 226 -30.88 -13.85 9.86
N ALA A 227 -32.08 -13.33 9.61
CA ALA A 227 -32.47 -11.97 9.97
C ALA A 227 -32.26 -11.64 11.46
N LYS A 228 -32.46 -12.60 12.37
CA LYS A 228 -32.36 -12.42 13.84
C LYS A 228 -30.94 -12.09 14.33
N VAL A 229 -29.92 -12.59 13.64
CA VAL A 229 -28.50 -12.42 14.04
C VAL A 229 -27.70 -11.61 13.02
N ARG A 230 -28.33 -11.23 11.90
CA ARG A 230 -27.67 -10.61 10.74
C ARG A 230 -26.79 -9.42 11.12
N TYR A 231 -27.28 -8.50 11.95
CA TYR A 231 -26.50 -7.31 12.31
C TYR A 231 -25.22 -7.68 13.08
N THR A 232 -25.34 -8.52 14.10
CA THR A 232 -24.20 -9.01 14.90
C THR A 232 -23.22 -9.81 14.03
N SER A 233 -23.73 -10.72 13.20
CA SER A 233 -22.91 -11.55 12.31
C SER A 233 -22.22 -10.76 11.20
N MET A 234 -22.81 -9.67 10.72
CA MET A 234 -22.20 -8.77 9.72
C MET A 234 -21.19 -7.79 10.34
N SER A 235 -21.47 -7.29 11.54
CA SER A 235 -20.65 -6.30 12.22
C SER A 235 -19.26 -6.83 12.56
N LEU A 236 -19.16 -8.08 13.03
CA LEU A 236 -17.88 -8.68 13.42
C LEU A 236 -16.88 -8.79 12.25
N PRO A 237 -17.22 -9.39 11.09
CA PRO A 237 -16.34 -9.38 9.91
C PRO A 237 -16.03 -7.97 9.41
N TYR A 238 -17.00 -7.05 9.48
CA TYR A 238 -16.81 -5.67 9.02
C TYR A 238 -15.76 -4.93 9.86
N HIS A 239 -15.85 -4.99 11.20
CA HIS A 239 -14.90 -4.29 12.08
C HIS A 239 -13.53 -4.95 12.09
N ILE A 240 -13.44 -6.28 12.06
CA ILE A 240 -12.15 -6.97 11.97
C ILE A 240 -11.50 -6.69 10.61
N GLY A 241 -12.26 -6.83 9.52
CA GLY A 241 -11.78 -6.61 8.17
C GLY A 241 -11.32 -5.17 7.93
N ASN A 242 -12.16 -4.18 8.22
CA ASN A 242 -11.82 -2.79 7.98
C ASN A 242 -10.89 -2.20 9.05
N GLY A 243 -11.03 -2.60 10.32
CA GLY A 243 -10.19 -2.08 11.40
C GLY A 243 -8.76 -2.61 11.33
N TRP A 244 -8.60 -3.94 11.42
CA TRP A 244 -7.26 -4.55 11.46
C TRP A 244 -6.63 -4.63 10.08
N PHE A 245 -7.27 -5.31 9.13
CA PHE A 245 -6.62 -5.59 7.85
C PHE A 245 -6.59 -4.37 6.92
N GLY A 246 -7.68 -3.59 6.89
CA GLY A 246 -7.79 -2.37 6.09
C GLY A 246 -7.10 -1.17 6.72
N GLY A 247 -7.45 -0.82 7.96
CA GLY A 247 -7.00 0.39 8.64
C GLY A 247 -5.49 0.43 8.87
N LEU A 248 -4.88 -0.70 9.24
CA LEU A 248 -3.43 -0.80 9.44
C LEU A 248 -2.66 -1.00 8.14
N LEU A 249 -3.33 -1.15 6.99
CA LEU A 249 -2.68 -1.44 5.71
C LEU A 249 -1.60 -0.42 5.34
N PRO A 250 -1.86 0.90 5.34
CA PRO A 250 -0.83 1.86 4.98
C PRO A 250 0.35 1.78 5.94
N THR A 251 0.10 1.68 7.25
CA THR A 251 1.13 1.59 8.27
C THR A 251 2.02 0.36 8.10
N ILE A 252 1.42 -0.81 7.88
CA ILE A 252 2.17 -2.05 7.66
C ILE A 252 2.92 -2.00 6.33
N ALA A 253 2.29 -1.52 5.25
CA ALA A 253 2.93 -1.40 3.95
C ALA A 253 4.14 -0.45 4.00
N PHE A 254 4.03 0.70 4.67
CA PHE A 254 5.16 1.61 4.87
C PHE A 254 6.24 1.02 5.78
N ALA A 255 5.88 0.22 6.79
CA ALA A 255 6.85 -0.49 7.62
C ALA A 255 7.67 -1.49 6.77
N ILE A 256 7.03 -2.21 5.86
CA ILE A 256 7.69 -3.14 4.93
C ILE A 256 8.63 -2.36 3.98
N VAL A 257 8.18 -1.22 3.45
CA VAL A 257 9.01 -0.35 2.60
C VAL A 257 10.21 0.19 3.37
N ALA A 258 10.02 0.65 4.61
CA ALA A 258 11.09 1.19 5.43
C ALA A 258 12.13 0.13 5.84
N SER A 259 11.70 -1.12 6.06
CA SER A 259 12.61 -2.21 6.44
C SER A 259 13.39 -2.78 5.25
N THR A 260 12.75 -2.89 4.08
CA THR A 260 13.36 -3.46 2.86
C THR A 260 14.12 -2.45 2.03
N GLY A 261 13.72 -1.17 2.06
CA GLY A 261 14.27 -0.14 1.19
C GLY A 261 13.67 -0.09 -0.22
N ASP A 262 12.69 -0.94 -0.52
CA ASP A 262 12.02 -0.97 -1.83
C ASP A 262 10.59 -0.44 -1.69
N ILE A 263 10.25 0.58 -2.48
CA ILE A 263 8.91 1.19 -2.48
C ILE A 263 7.80 0.21 -2.93
N TYR A 264 8.13 -0.83 -3.68
CA TYR A 264 7.16 -1.82 -4.17
C TYR A 264 6.90 -2.95 -3.18
N SER A 265 7.80 -3.15 -2.21
CA SER A 265 7.67 -4.21 -1.19
C SER A 265 6.37 -4.11 -0.38
N GLY A 266 5.86 -2.90 -0.14
CA GLY A 266 4.61 -2.66 0.58
C GLY A 266 3.38 -3.27 -0.11
N ILE A 267 3.45 -3.55 -1.42
CA ILE A 267 2.39 -4.18 -2.22
C ILE A 267 2.20 -5.66 -1.85
N TRP A 268 3.22 -6.31 -1.27
CA TRP A 268 3.09 -7.70 -0.82
C TRP A 268 2.00 -7.87 0.23
N TYR A 269 1.81 -6.90 1.13
CA TYR A 269 0.76 -6.98 2.15
C TYR A 269 -0.63 -7.14 1.53
N PRO A 270 -1.11 -6.23 0.65
CA PRO A 270 -2.42 -6.41 0.05
C PRO A 270 -2.50 -7.62 -0.88
N VAL A 271 -1.43 -7.99 -1.59
CA VAL A 271 -1.40 -9.18 -2.46
C VAL A 271 -1.58 -10.46 -1.65
N ILE A 272 -0.82 -10.62 -0.56
CA ILE A 272 -0.87 -11.82 0.28
C ILE A 272 -2.24 -11.93 0.96
N ILE A 273 -2.75 -10.85 1.55
CA ILE A 273 -4.04 -10.90 2.25
C ILE A 273 -5.19 -11.13 1.25
N ALA A 274 -5.16 -10.50 0.07
CA ALA A 274 -6.15 -10.75 -0.97
C ALA A 274 -6.06 -12.20 -1.50
N GLY A 275 -4.85 -12.74 -1.66
CA GLY A 275 -4.60 -14.12 -2.08
C GLY A 275 -5.12 -15.14 -1.06
N ILE A 276 -4.83 -14.93 0.23
CA ILE A 276 -5.40 -15.77 1.31
C ILE A 276 -6.94 -15.68 1.29
N THR A 277 -7.49 -14.47 1.14
CA THR A 277 -8.94 -14.26 1.05
C THR A 277 -9.53 -14.98 -0.15
N PHE A 278 -8.86 -14.95 -1.31
CA PHE A 278 -9.26 -15.68 -2.51
C PHE A 278 -9.30 -17.18 -2.27
N VAL A 279 -8.24 -17.76 -1.70
CA VAL A 279 -8.18 -19.20 -1.41
C VAL A 279 -9.27 -19.61 -0.42
N VAL A 280 -9.45 -18.85 0.67
CA VAL A 280 -10.50 -19.13 1.65
C VAL A 280 -11.89 -19.01 1.01
N ALA A 281 -12.15 -17.95 0.25
CA ALA A 281 -13.43 -17.78 -0.44
C ALA A 281 -13.66 -18.88 -1.50
N LEU A 282 -12.60 -19.35 -2.15
CA LEU A 282 -12.70 -20.39 -3.16
C LEU A 282 -13.23 -21.69 -2.56
N PHE A 283 -12.83 -22.06 -1.35
CA PHE A 283 -13.26 -23.31 -0.72
C PHE A 283 -14.51 -23.15 0.18
N PHE A 284 -14.63 -22.02 0.89
CA PHE A 284 -15.61 -21.88 1.97
C PHE A 284 -16.77 -20.94 1.67
N LEU A 285 -16.67 -20.08 0.66
CA LEU A 285 -17.74 -19.12 0.35
C LEU A 285 -18.81 -19.82 -0.50
N PRO A 286 -20.05 -20.03 0.01
CA PRO A 286 -21.11 -20.64 -0.77
C PRO A 286 -21.63 -19.67 -1.84
N GLU A 287 -22.20 -20.20 -2.91
CA GLU A 287 -23.01 -19.38 -3.82
C GLU A 287 -24.34 -19.09 -3.14
N THR A 288 -24.70 -17.81 -3.05
CA THR A 288 -25.94 -17.36 -2.42
C THR A 288 -26.96 -16.85 -3.43
N TYR A 289 -26.58 -16.73 -4.70
CA TYR A 289 -27.49 -16.39 -5.77
C TYR A 289 -28.73 -17.30 -5.77
N LYS A 290 -29.92 -16.68 -5.64
CA LYS A 290 -31.25 -17.33 -5.51
C LYS A 290 -31.51 -18.10 -4.20
N ARG A 291 -30.68 -17.92 -3.16
CA ARG A 291 -30.95 -18.48 -1.83
C ARG A 291 -32.11 -17.73 -1.17
N ASN A 292 -33.07 -18.46 -0.61
CA ASN A 292 -34.19 -17.86 0.12
C ASN A 292 -33.69 -17.21 1.42
N ILE A 293 -34.00 -15.93 1.66
CA ILE A 293 -33.54 -15.16 2.83
C ILE A 293 -34.21 -15.53 4.16
N ASN A 294 -35.30 -16.31 4.12
CA ASN A 294 -36.04 -16.76 5.31
C ASN A 294 -35.56 -18.12 5.85
N HIS A 295 -34.46 -18.66 5.31
CA HIS A 295 -33.87 -19.89 5.79
C HIS A 295 -33.48 -19.78 7.28
N GLY A 296 -34.05 -20.67 8.12
CA GLY A 296 -33.88 -20.65 9.58
C GLY A 296 -35.03 -20.01 10.37
N GLN A 297 -36.10 -19.55 9.71
CA GLN A 297 -37.39 -19.27 10.34
C GLN A 297 -38.30 -20.49 10.19
N SER A 298 -39.04 -20.86 11.24
CA SER A 298 -40.08 -21.89 11.11
C SER A 298 -41.28 -21.32 10.34
N ASP A 299 -42.04 -22.18 9.66
CA ASP A 299 -43.27 -21.75 8.96
C ASP A 299 -44.25 -21.03 9.91
N ALA A 300 -44.23 -21.41 11.19
CA ALA A 300 -44.98 -20.76 12.26
C ALA A 300 -44.51 -19.32 12.54
N GLU A 301 -43.21 -19.03 12.44
CA GLU A 301 -42.69 -17.66 12.59
C GLU A 301 -42.98 -16.77 11.39
N MET A 302 -43.10 -17.35 10.18
CA MET A 302 -43.53 -16.59 9.00
C MET A 302 -45.04 -16.31 8.99
N ALA A 303 -45.84 -17.18 9.61
CA ALA A 303 -47.29 -17.04 9.68
C ALA A 303 -47.78 -16.16 10.86
N ALA A 304 -46.90 -15.81 11.81
CA ALA A 304 -47.26 -14.96 12.93
C ALA A 304 -47.46 -13.49 12.46
N PRO A 305 -48.59 -12.84 12.79
CA PRO A 305 -48.80 -11.43 12.46
C PRO A 305 -47.78 -10.55 13.20
N ARG A 306 -47.20 -9.59 12.47
CA ARG A 306 -46.22 -8.62 13.00
C ARG A 306 -46.87 -7.61 13.94
#